data_AF-A0A7S2RM23-F1
#
_entry.id   AF-A0A7S2RM23-F1
#
_cell.length_a   1.000
_cell.length_b   1.000
_cell.length_c   1.000
_cell.angle_alpha   90.00
_cell.angle_beta   90.00
_cell.angle_gamma   90.00
#
_symmetry.space_group_name_H-M   'P 1'
#
loop_
_entity.id
_entity.type
_entity.pdbx_description
1 polymer ?
#
loop_
_entity_poly.entity_id
_entity_poly.type
_entity_poly.pdbx_seq_one_letter_code
_entity_poly.pdbx_strand_id
1 'polypeptide(L)'
;EVYHKLVSAINSFSARLASKPDDKACFAQPLGLHLEGPFMNIAKKGAHNSLHLREPVHGMASILEAYGSLAGVRLVTLAPELQGGLDAVRELAACGVLVSLGHSTAGLEVGLEAGRAGARLIT
;
A
#
# COMPACT_ATOMS: atom_id res chain seq x y z
N GLU A 1 8.32 -12.60 4.27
CA GLU A 1 7.64 -13.34 5.36
C GLU A 1 6.82 -12.45 6.32
N VAL A 2 7.32 -11.29 6.76
CA VAL A 2 6.63 -10.41 7.73
C VAL A 2 5.27 -9.90 7.25
N TYR A 3 5.19 -9.38 6.01
CA TYR A 3 3.98 -8.74 5.47
C TYR A 3 2.81 -9.69 5.23
N HIS A 4 3.06 -10.91 4.73
CA HIS A 4 2.05 -11.95 4.51
C HIS A 4 1.19 -12.26 5.75
N LYS A 5 1.81 -12.30 6.94
CA LYS A 5 1.12 -12.64 8.19
C LYS A 5 0.33 -11.44 8.74
N LEU A 6 0.75 -10.21 8.44
CA LEU A 6 0.16 -8.98 8.97
C LEU A 6 -1.24 -8.70 8.42
N VAL A 7 -1.44 -8.81 7.11
CA VAL A 7 -2.75 -8.50 6.49
C VAL A 7 -3.85 -9.39 7.07
N SER A 8 -3.60 -10.70 7.12
CA SER A 8 -4.56 -11.67 7.69
C SER A 8 -4.83 -11.43 9.18
N ALA A 9 -3.78 -11.16 9.96
CA ALA A 9 -3.90 -10.91 11.39
C ALA A 9 -4.72 -9.64 11.69
N ILE A 10 -4.49 -8.55 10.95
CA ILE A 10 -5.20 -7.28 11.17
C ILE A 10 -6.65 -7.36 10.71
N ASN A 11 -6.95 -8.08 9.62
CA ASN A 11 -8.33 -8.32 9.21
C ASN A 11 -9.10 -9.13 10.28
N SER A 12 -8.46 -10.15 10.84
CA SER A 12 -9.04 -10.94 11.93
C SER A 12 -9.28 -10.09 13.19
N PHE A 13 -8.36 -9.17 13.51
CA PHE A 13 -8.52 -8.22 14.61
C PHE A 13 -9.67 -7.23 14.36
N SER A 14 -9.76 -6.67 13.16
CA SER A 14 -10.80 -5.71 12.78
C SER A 14 -12.20 -6.34 12.85
N ALA A 15 -12.34 -7.59 12.40
CA ALA A 15 -13.59 -8.34 12.53
C ALA A 15 -14.02 -8.53 14.00
N ARG A 16 -13.07 -8.80 14.90
CA ARG A 16 -13.34 -8.92 16.35
C ARG A 16 -13.74 -7.60 17.00
N LEU A 17 -13.22 -6.47 16.52
CA LEU A 17 -13.66 -5.16 16.98
C LEU A 17 -15.09 -4.84 16.53
N ALA A 18 -15.43 -5.16 15.28
CA ALA A 18 -16.77 -4.93 14.73
C ALA A 18 -17.85 -5.81 15.38
N SER A 19 -17.50 -6.97 15.95
CA SER A 19 -18.44 -7.86 16.62
C SER A 19 -18.75 -7.49 18.08
N LYS A 20 -18.10 -6.46 18.64
CA LYS A 20 -18.41 -6.02 20.00
C LYS A 20 -19.64 -5.11 20.01
N PRO A 21 -20.56 -5.27 20.98
CA PRO A 21 -21.72 -4.40 21.12
C PRO A 21 -21.28 -2.95 21.32
N ASP A 22 -22.14 -2.03 20.89
CA ASP A 22 -21.94 -0.58 20.91
C ASP A 22 -21.81 -0.08 22.35
N ASP A 23 -20.60 -0.15 22.89
CA ASP A 23 -20.26 0.47 24.17
C ASP A 23 -20.25 1.98 23.91
N LYS A 24 -20.94 2.78 24.74
CA LYS A 24 -21.16 4.23 24.55
C LYS A 24 -19.88 5.10 24.50
N ALA A 25 -18.71 4.49 24.46
CA ALA A 25 -17.42 5.15 24.26
C ALA A 25 -17.08 5.21 22.76
N CYS A 26 -17.02 6.44 22.22
CA CYS A 26 -16.72 6.69 20.81
C CYS A 26 -15.22 6.52 20.54
N PHE A 27 -14.77 5.30 20.31
CA PHE A 27 -13.38 5.01 19.89
C PHE A 27 -13.22 5.14 18.38
N ALA A 28 -11.99 5.40 17.92
CA ALA A 28 -11.66 5.34 16.51
C ALA A 28 -11.83 3.90 15.98
N GLN A 29 -12.55 3.75 14.87
CA GLN A 29 -12.74 2.47 14.19
C GLN A 29 -11.80 2.34 13.00
N PRO A 30 -11.07 1.21 12.86
CA PRO A 30 -10.26 0.97 11.67
C PRO A 30 -11.14 0.87 10.41
N LEU A 31 -10.85 1.70 9.40
CA LEU A 31 -11.57 1.68 8.11
C LEU A 31 -10.97 0.68 7.11
N GLY A 32 -9.79 0.16 7.43
CA GLY A 32 -9.02 -0.80 6.66
C GLY A 32 -7.53 -0.54 6.79
N LEU A 33 -6.75 -1.12 5.89
CA LEU A 33 -5.29 -1.08 5.93
C LEU A 33 -4.71 -0.05 4.97
N HIS A 34 -3.69 0.66 5.46
CA HIS A 34 -2.74 1.39 4.65
C HIS A 34 -1.41 0.65 4.68
N LEU A 35 -0.96 0.20 3.51
CA LEU A 35 0.33 -0.45 3.33
C LEU A 35 1.35 0.55 2.79
N GLU A 36 2.23 1.03 3.66
CA GLU A 36 3.31 1.95 3.32
C GLU A 36 4.65 1.20 3.20
N GLY A 37 5.02 0.90 1.96
CA GLY A 37 6.15 0.02 1.65
C GLY A 37 5.77 -1.47 1.57
N PRO A 38 6.59 -2.30 0.90
CA PRO A 38 8.04 -2.09 0.72
C PRO A 38 8.48 -1.43 -0.59
N PHE A 39 7.56 -1.01 -1.46
CA PHE A 39 7.84 -0.51 -2.81
C PHE A 39 8.21 0.97 -2.82
N MET A 40 9.38 1.30 -2.26
CA MET A 40 9.81 2.68 -2.03
C MET A 40 11.25 2.89 -2.49
N ASN A 41 11.55 4.11 -2.93
CA ASN A 41 12.89 4.47 -3.36
C ASN A 41 13.83 4.56 -2.16
N ILE A 42 14.96 3.86 -2.24
CA ILE A 42 15.95 3.81 -1.15
C ILE A 42 16.48 5.19 -0.78
N ALA A 43 16.60 6.12 -1.74
CA ALA A 43 17.06 7.49 -1.51
C ALA A 43 16.05 8.32 -0.68
N LYS A 44 14.80 7.88 -0.60
CA LYS A 44 13.71 8.52 0.14
C LYS A 44 13.09 7.60 1.20
N LYS A 45 13.85 6.59 1.66
CA LYS A 45 13.37 5.57 2.61
C LYS A 45 12.96 6.12 3.98
N GLY A 46 13.46 7.29 4.39
CA GLY A 46 13.25 7.80 5.76
C GLY A 46 13.56 6.76 6.84
N ALA A 47 12.58 6.50 7.70
CA ALA A 47 12.66 5.53 8.79
C ALA A 47 12.47 4.06 8.35
N HIS A 48 12.11 3.80 7.09
CA HIS A 48 11.96 2.42 6.61
C HIS A 48 13.31 1.70 6.57
N ASN A 49 13.28 0.42 6.97
CA ASN A 49 14.45 -0.44 6.93
C ASN A 49 14.76 -0.82 5.48
N SER A 50 15.94 -0.43 5.00
CA SER A 50 16.38 -0.66 3.61
C SER A 50 16.47 -2.15 3.25
N LEU A 51 16.68 -3.03 4.24
CA LEU A 51 16.75 -4.49 4.02
C LEU A 51 15.42 -5.11 3.58
N HIS A 52 14.31 -4.39 3.69
CA HIS A 52 12.99 -4.89 3.31
C HIS A 52 12.44 -4.24 2.05
N LEU A 53 13.07 -3.18 1.56
CA LEU A 53 12.66 -2.50 0.34
C LEU A 53 12.85 -3.41 -0.87
N ARG A 54 11.93 -3.30 -1.82
CA ARG A 54 11.93 -4.09 -3.05
C ARG A 54 11.22 -3.32 -4.15
N GLU A 55 11.50 -3.68 -5.38
CA GLU A 55 10.81 -3.11 -6.54
C GLU A 55 9.63 -4.01 -6.95
N PRO A 56 8.53 -3.43 -7.44
CA PRO A 56 7.40 -4.19 -7.94
C PRO A 56 7.62 -4.62 -9.40
N VAL A 57 8.73 -5.32 -9.68
CA VAL A 57 9.19 -5.64 -11.04
C VAL A 57 8.13 -6.36 -11.90
N HIS A 58 7.21 -7.07 -11.26
CA HIS A 58 6.10 -7.78 -11.89
C HIS A 58 4.72 -7.21 -11.53
N GLY A 59 4.64 -5.91 -11.25
CA GLY A 59 3.38 -5.22 -10.93
C GLY A 59 2.67 -5.87 -9.73
N MET A 60 1.39 -6.17 -9.91
CA MET A 60 0.50 -6.83 -8.94
C MET A 60 1.05 -8.17 -8.45
N ALA A 61 1.77 -8.93 -9.28
CA ALA A 61 2.35 -10.19 -8.82
C ALA A 61 3.38 -9.96 -7.70
N SER A 62 4.23 -8.93 -7.83
CA SER A 62 5.15 -8.52 -6.78
C SER A 62 4.43 -7.96 -5.54
N ILE A 63 3.31 -7.26 -5.74
CA ILE A 63 2.46 -6.78 -4.64
C ILE A 63 1.92 -7.96 -3.81
N LEU A 64 1.34 -8.96 -4.49
CA LEU A 64 0.77 -10.14 -3.85
C LEU A 64 1.83 -11.04 -3.24
N GLU A 65 3.02 -11.12 -3.83
CA GLU A 65 4.16 -11.83 -3.23
C GLU A 65 4.64 -11.13 -1.93
N ALA A 66 4.58 -9.81 -1.88
CA ALA A 66 4.95 -9.08 -0.67
C ALA A 66 3.88 -9.25 0.43
N TYR A 67 2.61 -8.98 0.12
CA TYR A 67 1.54 -8.86 1.12
C TYR A 67 0.68 -10.12 1.30
N GLY A 68 0.72 -11.05 0.36
CA GLY A 68 -0.10 -12.27 0.32
C GLY A 68 -1.56 -12.09 -0.05
N SER A 69 -2.18 -11.00 0.39
CA SER A 69 -3.55 -10.64 0.07
C SER A 69 -3.73 -9.13 0.15
N LEU A 70 -4.71 -8.62 -0.61
CA LEU A 70 -5.17 -7.23 -0.51
C LEU A 70 -6.53 -7.11 0.20
N ALA A 71 -7.03 -8.19 0.80
CA ALA A 71 -8.27 -8.15 1.57
C ALA A 71 -8.17 -7.08 2.68
N GLY A 72 -9.16 -6.19 2.77
CA GLY A 72 -9.18 -5.11 3.76
C GLY A 72 -8.20 -3.95 3.49
N VAL A 73 -7.38 -4.03 2.43
CA VAL A 73 -6.48 -2.95 2.03
C VAL A 73 -7.27 -1.84 1.35
N ARG A 74 -7.08 -0.61 1.83
CA ARG A 74 -7.72 0.60 1.28
C ARG A 74 -6.72 1.48 0.55
N LEU A 75 -5.48 1.49 1.02
CA LEU A 75 -4.44 2.38 0.53
C LEU A 75 -3.11 1.65 0.44
N VAL A 76 -2.38 1.87 -0.65
CA VAL A 76 -0.98 1.48 -0.81
C VAL A 76 -0.16 2.72 -1.15
N THR A 77 0.94 2.95 -0.42
CA THR A 77 1.95 3.93 -0.81
C THR A 77 3.08 3.23 -1.55
N LEU A 78 3.42 3.73 -2.73
CA LEU A 78 4.56 3.26 -3.50
C LEU A 78 5.24 4.38 -4.30
N ALA A 79 6.50 4.15 -4.65
CA ALA A 79 7.29 5.02 -5.52
C ALA A 79 7.07 4.62 -7.00
N PRO A 80 6.44 5.47 -7.83
CA PRO A 80 6.03 5.10 -9.19
C PRO A 80 7.20 4.94 -10.17
N GLU A 81 8.36 5.52 -9.88
CA GLU A 81 9.56 5.47 -10.72
C GLU A 81 10.35 4.17 -10.62
N LEU A 82 10.01 3.29 -9.67
CA LEU A 82 10.63 1.97 -9.54
C LEU A 82 10.25 1.08 -10.73
N GLN A 83 11.07 0.07 -11.02
CA GLN A 83 10.75 -0.87 -12.08
C GLN A 83 9.41 -1.58 -11.79
N GLY A 84 8.48 -1.50 -12.74
CA GLY A 84 7.11 -2.01 -12.61
C GLY A 84 6.18 -1.17 -11.72
N GLY A 85 6.64 -0.01 -11.23
CA GLY A 85 5.87 0.87 -10.35
C GLY A 85 4.57 1.39 -10.99
N LEU A 86 4.64 1.93 -12.21
CA LEU A 86 3.46 2.42 -12.93
C LEU A 86 2.43 1.32 -13.23
N ASP A 87 2.89 0.11 -13.54
CA ASP A 87 2.00 -1.04 -13.75
C ASP A 87 1.32 -1.45 -12.45
N ALA A 88 2.07 -1.49 -11.34
CA ALA A 88 1.50 -1.71 -10.01
C ALA A 88 0.44 -0.64 -9.66
N VAL A 89 0.69 0.65 -9.96
CA VAL A 89 -0.30 1.71 -9.76
C VAL A 89 -1.59 1.40 -10.52
N ARG A 90 -1.48 1.07 -11.80
CA ARG A 90 -2.62 0.81 -12.68
C ARG A 90 -3.44 -0.39 -12.21
N GLU A 91 -2.77 -1.47 -11.86
CA GLU A 91 -3.41 -2.72 -11.44
C GLU A 91 -4.05 -2.60 -10.06
N LEU A 92 -3.40 -1.90 -9.11
CA LEU A 92 -3.98 -1.61 -7.79
C LEU A 92 -5.24 -0.75 -7.90
N ALA A 93 -5.17 0.31 -8.71
CA ALA A 93 -6.31 1.19 -8.95
C ALA A 93 -7.47 0.44 -9.61
N ALA A 94 -7.19 -0.44 -10.58
CA ALA A 94 -8.19 -1.28 -11.23
C ALA A 94 -8.86 -2.27 -10.26
N CYS A 95 -8.16 -2.72 -9.22
CA CYS A 95 -8.70 -3.54 -8.14
C CYS A 95 -9.39 -2.74 -7.02
N GLY A 96 -9.55 -1.42 -7.18
CA GLY A 96 -10.24 -0.55 -6.22
C GLY A 96 -9.43 -0.19 -4.98
N VAL A 97 -8.10 -0.42 -5.00
CA VAL A 97 -7.19 0.03 -3.94
C VAL A 97 -6.71 1.45 -4.29
N LEU A 98 -6.81 2.39 -3.34
CA LEU A 98 -6.24 3.72 -3.54
C LEU A 98 -4.72 3.64 -3.54
N VAL A 99 -4.09 4.43 -4.41
CA VAL A 99 -2.63 4.52 -4.49
C VAL A 99 -2.19 5.93 -4.12
N SER A 100 -1.29 6.00 -3.14
CA SER A 100 -0.54 7.21 -2.78
C SER A 100 0.87 7.15 -3.36
N LEU A 101 1.32 8.25 -3.96
CA LEU A 101 2.70 8.41 -4.40
C LEU A 101 3.52 8.93 -3.22
N GLY A 102 4.53 8.18 -2.79
CA GLY A 102 5.34 8.55 -1.63
C GLY A 102 6.68 7.82 -1.63
N HIS A 103 7.61 8.33 -0.81
CA HIS A 103 9.00 7.83 -0.76
C HIS A 103 9.65 7.69 -2.14
N SER A 104 9.43 8.71 -2.96
CA SER A 104 9.73 8.71 -4.39
C SER A 104 10.69 9.85 -4.73
N THR A 105 11.56 9.61 -5.71
CA THR A 105 12.36 10.62 -6.41
C THR A 105 11.81 10.91 -7.81
N ALA A 106 10.58 10.51 -8.10
CA ALA A 106 9.95 10.70 -9.41
C ALA A 106 9.93 12.19 -9.79
N GLY A 107 10.29 12.46 -11.05
CA GLY A 107 10.06 13.75 -11.66
C GLY A 107 8.58 13.98 -11.99
N LEU A 108 8.25 15.21 -12.37
CA LEU A 108 6.88 15.62 -12.70
C LEU A 108 6.22 14.71 -13.74
N GLU A 109 6.94 14.33 -14.79
CA GLU A 109 6.41 13.51 -15.88
C GLU A 109 5.90 12.15 -15.38
N VAL A 110 6.74 11.44 -14.60
CA VAL A 110 6.40 10.15 -14.00
C VAL A 110 5.25 10.30 -12.99
N GLY A 111 5.25 11.38 -12.19
CA GLY A 111 4.15 11.67 -11.27
C GLY A 111 2.80 11.88 -11.99
N LEU A 112 2.80 12.62 -13.10
CA LEU A 112 1.61 12.82 -13.93
C LEU A 112 1.16 11.51 -14.58
N GLU A 113 2.10 10.68 -15.03
CA GLU A 113 1.79 9.36 -15.58
C GLU A 113 1.16 8.44 -14.53
N ALA A 114 1.68 8.43 -13.31
CA ALA A 114 1.09 7.68 -12.21
C ALA A 114 -0.32 8.18 -11.86
N GLY A 115 -0.55 9.51 -11.91
CA GLY A 115 -1.88 10.10 -11.80
C GLY A 115 -2.84 9.61 -12.89
N ARG A 116 -2.39 9.57 -14.15
CA ARG A 116 -3.16 8.98 -15.27
C ARG A 116 -3.39 7.48 -15.09
N ALA A 117 -2.43 6.75 -14.52
CA ALA A 117 -2.53 5.32 -14.25
C ALA A 117 -3.52 5.00 -13.12
N GLY A 118 -3.83 5.95 -12.24
CA GLY A 118 -4.86 5.75 -11.21
C GLY A 118 -4.49 6.24 -9.81
N ALA A 119 -3.29 6.76 -9.59
CA ALA A 119 -2.92 7.34 -8.29
C ALA A 119 -3.76 8.57 -7.96
N ARG A 120 -4.16 8.72 -6.70
CA ARG A 120 -5.08 9.78 -6.23
C ARG A 120 -4.61 10.51 -4.97
N LEU A 121 -3.51 10.06 -4.37
CA LEU A 121 -2.97 10.61 -3.12
C LEU A 121 -1.46 10.83 -3.24
N ILE A 122 -0.93 11.68 -2.37
CA ILE A 122 0.50 11.93 -2.19
C ILE A 122 0.77 11.87 -0.68
N THR A 123 1.87 11.25 -0.29
CA THR A 123 2.35 11.15 1.11
C THR A 123 3.67 11.89 1.27
#